data_AF-A0A7W5FCW0-F1
#
_entry.id   AF-A0A7W5FCW0-F1
#
_cell.length_a   1.000
_cell.length_b   1.000
_cell.length_c   1.000
_cell.angle_alpha   90.00
_cell.angle_beta   90.00
_cell.angle_gamma   90.00
#
_symmetry.space_group_name_H-M   'P 1'
#
loop_
_entity.id
_entity.type
_entity.pdbx_description
1 polymer ?
#
loop_
_entity_poly.entity_id
_entity_poly.type
_entity_poly.pdbx_seq_one_letter_code
_entity_poly.pdbx_strand_id
1 'polypeptide(L)'
;MGDIPGPGEVRAALEDLDSDSQFWFGAARIVGETARSAESFGLSGFEFGIVGVELGVLAKYEELRRFVATSLNDGYLEMEKLSLALRNARDQIDETDREAATGLGAVLGEAIGPILRNPPGR
;
A
#
# COMPACT_ATOMS: atom_id res chain seq x y z
N MET A 1 26.27 16.23 6.75
CA MET A 1 26.64 15.22 5.76
C MET A 1 25.77 14.02 6.08
N GLY A 2 24.75 13.74 5.27
CA GLY A 2 23.97 12.50 5.44
C GLY A 2 24.80 11.36 4.89
N ASP A 3 24.93 10.27 5.64
CA ASP A 3 25.56 9.04 5.15
C ASP A 3 24.80 8.56 3.92
N ILE A 4 25.54 8.13 2.89
CA ILE A 4 24.92 7.50 1.72
C ILE A 4 24.53 6.09 2.17
N PRO A 5 23.25 5.69 2.03
CA PRO A 5 22.81 4.38 2.49
C PRO A 5 23.60 3.25 1.83
N GLY A 6 24.01 2.26 2.62
CA GLY A 6 24.67 1.07 2.10
C GLY A 6 23.69 0.19 1.31
N PRO A 7 24.15 -0.68 0.40
CA PRO A 7 23.29 -1.60 -0.36
C PRO A 7 22.39 -2.50 0.52
N GLY A 8 22.86 -2.84 1.72
CA GLY A 8 22.07 -3.60 2.70
C GLY A 8 20.90 -2.81 3.30
N GLU A 9 21.07 -1.50 3.46
CA GLU A 9 20.05 -0.62 4.02
C GLU A 9 18.94 -0.33 3.00
N VAL A 10 19.31 -0.14 1.72
CA VAL A 10 18.34 -0.01 0.62
C VAL A 10 17.48 -1.27 0.50
N ARG A 11 18.11 -2.45 0.55
CA ARG A 11 17.39 -3.72 0.50
C ARG A 11 16.42 -3.89 1.67
N ALA A 12 16.86 -3.59 2.90
CA ALA A 12 15.99 -3.64 4.07
C ALA A 12 14.78 -2.70 3.92
N ALA A 13 14.99 -1.48 3.43
CA ALA A 13 13.89 -0.54 3.18
C ALA A 13 12.90 -1.04 2.11
N LEU A 14 13.38 -1.69 1.06
CA LEU A 14 12.52 -2.30 0.02
C LEU A 14 11.69 -3.47 0.56
N GLU A 15 12.27 -4.28 1.46
CA GLU A 15 11.58 -5.38 2.13
C GLU A 15 10.50 -4.85 3.11
N ASP A 16 10.81 -3.79 3.87
CA ASP A 16 9.86 -3.13 4.76
C ASP A 16 8.68 -2.51 3.99
N LEU A 17 8.94 -1.81 2.88
CA LEU A 17 7.88 -1.24 2.03
C LEU A 17 6.97 -2.32 1.43
N ASP A 18 7.53 -3.45 1.01
CA ASP A 18 6.74 -4.58 0.51
C ASP A 18 5.84 -5.15 1.62
N SER A 19 6.42 -5.41 2.79
CA SER A 19 5.70 -5.91 3.97
C SER A 19 4.55 -4.98 4.37
N ASP A 20 4.80 -3.69 4.48
CA ASP A 20 3.76 -2.70 4.80
C ASP A 20 2.68 -2.66 3.73
N SER A 21 3.06 -2.72 2.44
CA SER A 21 2.06 -2.75 1.36
C SER A 21 1.13 -3.95 1.45
N GLN A 22 1.65 -5.11 1.82
CA GLN A 22 0.89 -6.35 1.97
C GLN A 22 -0.02 -6.29 3.19
N PHE A 23 0.47 -5.72 4.30
CA PHE A 23 -0.33 -5.48 5.49
C PHE A 23 -1.55 -4.59 5.18
N TRP A 24 -1.32 -3.44 4.54
CA TRP A 24 -2.41 -2.52 4.18
C TRP A 24 -3.40 -3.12 3.19
N PHE A 25 -2.93 -3.90 2.22
CA PHE A 25 -3.80 -4.64 1.31
C PHE A 25 -4.67 -5.68 2.05
N GLY A 26 -4.08 -6.42 3.00
CA GLY A 26 -4.80 -7.37 3.84
C GLY A 26 -5.86 -6.70 4.70
N ALA A 27 -5.51 -5.58 5.35
CA ALA A 27 -6.44 -4.77 6.14
C ALA A 27 -7.59 -4.24 5.27
N ALA A 28 -7.28 -3.73 4.07
CA ALA A 28 -8.29 -3.28 3.11
C ALA A 28 -9.31 -4.38 2.83
N ARG A 29 -8.87 -5.61 2.55
CA ARG A 29 -9.78 -6.75 2.31
C ARG A 29 -10.73 -7.01 3.48
N ILE A 30 -10.22 -7.02 4.71
CA ILE A 30 -11.03 -7.25 5.92
C ILE A 30 -12.09 -6.15 6.05
N VAL A 31 -11.70 -4.89 5.85
CA VAL A 31 -12.62 -3.75 5.90
C VAL A 31 -13.66 -3.84 4.80
N GLY A 32 -13.28 -4.19 3.56
CA GLY A 32 -14.20 -4.35 2.44
C GLY A 32 -15.19 -5.51 2.64
N GLU A 33 -14.76 -6.62 3.24
CA GLU A 33 -15.64 -7.73 3.65
C GLU A 33 -16.62 -7.30 4.76
N THR A 34 -16.15 -6.47 5.69
CA THR A 34 -16.99 -5.89 6.75
C THR A 34 -18.01 -4.90 6.18
N ALA A 35 -17.62 -4.07 5.20
CA ALA A 35 -18.52 -3.14 4.52
C ALA A 35 -19.69 -3.87 3.84
N ARG A 36 -19.38 -4.93 3.07
CA ARG A 36 -20.40 -5.81 2.45
C ARG A 36 -21.31 -6.46 3.48
N SER A 37 -20.77 -6.87 4.62
CA SER A 37 -21.56 -7.45 5.71
C SER A 37 -22.49 -6.41 6.35
N ALA A 38 -22.02 -5.16 6.50
CA ALA A 38 -22.78 -4.05 7.06
C ALA A 38 -23.98 -3.65 6.19
N GLU A 39 -23.89 -3.82 4.86
CA GLU A 39 -25.05 -3.65 3.97
C GLU A 39 -26.21 -4.59 4.34
N SER A 40 -25.93 -5.71 5.00
CA SER A 40 -26.93 -6.70 5.37
C SER A 40 -27.29 -6.72 6.86
N PHE A 41 -26.96 -5.68 7.64
CA PHE A 41 -27.22 -5.65 9.10
C PHE A 41 -28.58 -6.30 9.38
N GLY A 42 -28.55 -7.43 10.10
CA GLY A 42 -29.52 -8.53 10.02
C GLY A 42 -30.95 -8.26 10.49
N LEU A 43 -31.40 -7.01 10.47
CA LEU A 43 -32.78 -6.61 10.67
C LEU A 43 -33.33 -6.18 9.30
N SER A 44 -34.34 -6.90 8.81
CA SER A 44 -34.98 -6.65 7.51
C SER A 44 -36.20 -5.74 7.61
N GLY A 45 -36.35 -5.00 8.71
CA GLY A 45 -37.51 -4.13 8.97
C GLY A 45 -38.66 -4.85 9.67
N PHE A 46 -38.76 -6.16 9.54
CA PHE A 46 -39.80 -7.00 10.16
C PHE A 46 -39.73 -6.96 11.69
N GLU A 47 -38.53 -6.78 12.22
CA GLU A 47 -38.23 -6.79 13.65
C GLU A 47 -38.68 -5.52 14.38
N PHE A 48 -38.93 -4.42 13.65
CA PHE A 48 -39.29 -3.14 14.25
C PHE A 48 -40.80 -3.00 14.56
N GLY A 49 -41.65 -3.86 13.99
CA GLY A 49 -43.11 -3.79 14.13
C GLY A 49 -43.71 -2.46 13.63
N ILE A 50 -45.05 -2.33 13.71
CA ILE A 50 -45.76 -1.14 13.20
C ILE A 50 -45.36 0.13 13.98
N VAL A 51 -45.28 0.04 15.30
CA VAL A 51 -44.93 1.18 16.18
C VAL A 51 -43.51 1.68 15.92
N GLY A 52 -42.54 0.79 15.71
CA GLY A 52 -41.17 1.19 15.39
C GLY A 52 -41.04 1.87 14.02
N VAL A 53 -41.89 1.48 13.06
CA VAL A 53 -41.97 2.12 11.75
C VAL A 53 -42.58 3.52 11.87
N GLU A 54 -43.69 3.68 12.59
CA GLU A 54 -44.36 4.98 12.80
C GLU A 54 -43.49 5.99 13.56
N LEU A 55 -42.71 5.51 14.53
CA LEU A 55 -41.74 6.33 15.27
C LEU A 55 -40.46 6.63 14.47
N GLY A 56 -40.33 6.15 13.24
CA GLY A 56 -39.17 6.42 12.37
C GLY A 56 -37.90 5.65 12.73
N VAL A 57 -37.99 4.65 13.60
CA VAL A 57 -36.82 3.84 14.05
C VAL A 57 -36.22 3.09 12.87
N LEU A 58 -37.05 2.52 11.99
CA LEU A 58 -36.58 1.84 10.78
C LEU A 58 -35.80 2.79 9.87
N ALA A 59 -36.27 4.02 9.66
CA ALA A 59 -35.59 5.00 8.82
C ALA A 59 -34.21 5.37 9.39
N LYS A 60 -34.12 5.54 10.71
CA LYS A 60 -32.85 5.84 11.39
C LYS A 60 -31.88 4.66 11.38
N TYR A 61 -32.39 3.44 11.53
CA TYR A 61 -31.60 2.23 11.38
C TYR A 61 -31.02 2.10 9.96
N GLU A 62 -31.84 2.34 8.93
CA GLU A 62 -31.42 2.31 7.54
C GLU A 62 -30.39 3.39 7.18
N GLU A 63 -30.55 4.59 7.75
CA GLU A 63 -29.59 5.68 7.63
C GLU A 63 -28.24 5.30 8.27
N LEU A 64 -28.26 4.75 9.49
CA LEU A 64 -27.06 4.28 10.18
C LEU A 64 -26.38 3.14 9.42
N ARG A 65 -27.15 2.16 8.93
CA ARG A 65 -26.64 1.04 8.12
C ARG A 65 -25.88 1.55 6.90
N ARG A 66 -26.49 2.46 6.14
CA ARG A 66 -25.86 3.09 4.98
C ARG A 66 -24.61 3.87 5.37
N PHE A 67 -24.68 4.68 6.44
CA PHE A 67 -23.53 5.44 6.91
C PHE A 67 -22.33 4.54 7.26
N VAL A 68 -22.56 3.44 7.97
CA VAL A 68 -21.50 2.49 8.34
C VAL A 68 -20.95 1.79 7.10
N ALA A 69 -21.81 1.28 6.21
CA ALA A 69 -21.37 0.61 4.98
C ALA A 69 -20.52 1.54 4.11
N THR A 70 -20.96 2.78 3.89
CA THR A 70 -20.21 3.79 3.14
C THR A 70 -18.88 4.11 3.81
N SER A 71 -18.87 4.36 5.13
CA SER A 71 -17.64 4.72 5.85
C SER A 71 -16.60 3.59 5.82
N LEU A 72 -17.04 2.34 5.94
CA LEU A 72 -16.16 1.18 5.80
C LEU A 72 -15.63 1.05 4.36
N ASN A 73 -16.48 1.26 3.36
CA ASN A 73 -16.07 1.23 1.96
C ASN A 73 -15.03 2.32 1.64
N ASP A 74 -15.21 3.54 2.15
CA ASP A 74 -14.24 4.62 2.00
C ASP A 74 -12.91 4.26 2.67
N GLY A 75 -12.95 3.70 3.89
CA GLY A 75 -11.76 3.20 4.58
C GLY A 75 -11.03 2.10 3.80
N TYR A 76 -11.78 1.16 3.20
CA TYR A 76 -11.24 0.14 2.30
C TYR A 76 -10.47 0.76 1.12
N LEU A 77 -11.08 1.73 0.43
CA LEU A 77 -10.47 2.38 -0.73
C LEU A 77 -9.21 3.16 -0.37
N GLU A 78 -9.20 3.86 0.77
CA GLU A 78 -7.99 4.58 1.22
C GLU A 78 -6.85 3.62 1.60
N MET A 79 -7.15 2.47 2.20
CA MET A 79 -6.15 1.44 2.50
C MET A 79 -5.58 0.80 1.22
N GLU A 80 -6.40 0.55 0.19
CA GLU A 80 -5.92 0.08 -1.12
C GLU A 80 -5.00 1.11 -1.79
N LYS A 81 -5.37 2.40 -1.76
CA LYS A 81 -4.53 3.47 -2.30
C LYS A 81 -3.18 3.54 -1.58
N LEU A 82 -3.18 3.43 -0.25
CA LEU A 82 -1.94 3.42 0.54
C LEU A 82 -1.06 2.22 0.19
N SER A 83 -1.64 1.02 0.09
CA SER A 83 -0.91 -0.19 -0.34
C SER A 83 -0.27 -0.01 -1.72
N LEU A 84 -1.02 0.53 -2.69
CA LEU A 84 -0.50 0.81 -4.03
C LEU A 84 0.61 1.86 -4.02
N ALA A 85 0.47 2.93 -3.23
CA ALA A 85 1.48 3.97 -3.10
C ALA A 85 2.80 3.41 -2.55
N LEU A 86 2.74 2.51 -1.55
CA LEU A 86 3.93 1.86 -0.98
C LEU A 86 4.63 0.95 -2.00
N ARG A 87 3.86 0.19 -2.79
CA ARG A 87 4.44 -0.64 -3.87
C ARG A 87 5.11 0.22 -4.94
N ASN A 88 4.45 1.30 -5.36
CA ASN A 88 5.03 2.22 -6.34
C ASN A 88 6.31 2.88 -5.80
N ALA A 89 6.34 3.26 -4.52
CA ALA A 89 7.53 3.81 -3.89
C ALA A 89 8.68 2.79 -3.84
N ARG A 90 8.39 1.54 -3.47
CA ARG A 90 9.35 0.43 -3.53
C ARG A 90 9.92 0.25 -4.93
N ASP A 91 9.06 0.17 -5.94
CA ASP A 91 9.48 -0.06 -7.33
C ASP A 91 10.33 1.09 -7.86
N GLN A 92 10.01 2.35 -7.50
CA GLN A 92 10.83 3.51 -7.84
C GLN A 92 12.21 3.50 -7.18
N ILE A 93 12.29 3.11 -5.90
CA ILE A 93 13.58 2.99 -5.19
C ILE A 93 14.43 1.88 -5.80
N ASP A 94 13.83 0.71 -6.08
CA ASP A 94 14.53 -0.42 -6.69
C ASP A 94 15.05 -0.07 -8.11
N GLU A 95 14.26 0.64 -8.91
CA GLU A 95 14.71 1.15 -10.20
C GLU A 95 15.89 2.11 -10.05
N THR A 96 15.76 3.09 -9.14
CA THR A 96 16.81 4.09 -8.89
C THR A 96 18.11 3.44 -8.43
N ASP A 97 18.03 2.42 -7.57
CA ASP A 97 19.21 1.67 -7.11
C ASP A 97 19.87 0.88 -8.24
N ARG A 98 19.07 0.24 -9.11
CA ARG A 98 19.56 -0.47 -10.30
C ARG A 98 20.24 0.49 -11.29
N GLU A 99 19.66 1.65 -11.55
CA GLU A 99 20.27 2.68 -12.40
C GLU A 99 21.60 3.18 -11.81
N ALA A 100 21.64 3.45 -10.51
CA ALA A 100 22.85 3.90 -9.82
C ALA A 100 23.98 2.85 -9.89
N ALA A 101 23.66 1.57 -9.62
CA ALA A 101 24.62 0.48 -9.68
C ALA A 101 25.18 0.28 -11.11
N THR A 102 24.33 0.40 -12.13
CA THR A 102 24.73 0.25 -13.54
C THR A 102 25.59 1.42 -14.01
N GLY A 103 25.24 2.66 -13.64
CA GLY A 103 26.01 3.85 -13.93
C GLY A 103 27.40 3.83 -13.29
N LEU A 104 27.51 3.40 -12.03
CA LEU A 104 28.80 3.25 -11.35
C LEU A 104 29.68 2.18 -12.02
N GLY A 105 29.08 1.06 -12.42
CA GLY A 105 29.77 0.00 -13.16
C GLY A 105 30.32 0.47 -14.51
N ALA A 106 29.56 1.30 -15.23
CA ALA A 106 30.00 1.89 -16.50
C ALA A 106 31.19 2.85 -16.31
N VAL A 107 31.13 3.74 -15.31
CA VAL A 107 32.22 4.70 -15.01
C VAL A 107 33.50 3.98 -14.58
N LEU A 108 33.40 2.97 -13.71
CA LEU A 108 34.57 2.19 -13.30
C LEU A 108 35.14 1.34 -14.45
N GLY A 109 34.27 0.80 -15.31
CA GLY A 109 34.67 0.08 -16.52
C GLY A 109 35.44 0.96 -17.50
N GLU A 110 35.02 2.22 -17.71
CA GLU A 110 35.72 3.19 -18.55
C GLU A 110 37.02 3.71 -17.91
N ALA A 111 37.06 3.92 -16.60
CA ALA A 111 38.25 4.43 -15.92
C ALA A 111 39.36 3.37 -15.79
N ILE A 112 39.00 2.11 -15.55
CA ILE A 112 39.96 1.02 -15.29
C ILE A 112 40.25 0.21 -16.55
N GLY A 113 39.31 0.13 -17.50
CA GLY A 113 39.46 -0.60 -18.76
C GLY A 113 40.73 -0.26 -19.57
N PRO A 114 41.13 1.03 -19.70
CA PRO A 114 42.36 1.43 -20.36
C PRO A 114 43.62 0.99 -19.60
N ILE A 115 43.60 1.05 -18.27
CA ILE A 115 44.72 0.67 -17.38
C ILE A 115 44.98 -0.84 -17.44
N LEU A 116 43.92 -1.64 -17.53
CA LEU A 116 44.04 -3.11 -17.67
C LEU A 116 44.43 -3.54 -19.09
N ARG A 117 44.10 -2.75 -20.12
CA ARG A 117 44.49 -3.05 -21.52
C ARG A 117 45.91 -2.61 -21.86
N ASN A 118 46.43 -1.58 -21.21
CA ASN A 118 47.82 -1.13 -21.35
C ASN A 118 48.41 -0.87 -19.95
N PRO A 119 48.92 -1.91 -19.27
CA PRO A 119 49.55 -1.73 -17.97
C PRO A 119 50.79 -0.84 -18.13
N PRO A 120 50.95 0.22 -17.33
CA PRO A 120 52.14 1.06 -17.37
C PRO A 120 53.35 0.23 -16.95
N GLY A 121 54.22 -0.11 -17.90
CA GLY A 121 55.48 -0.82 -17.64
C GLY A 121 55.76 -2.09 -18.47
N ARG A 122 55.23 -2.21 -19.70
CA ARG A 122 55.74 -3.18 -20.69
C ARG A 122 56.32 -2.48 -21.90
#